data_AF-A0A973M7B9-F1
#
_entry.id   AF-A0A973M7B9-F1
#
_cell.length_a   1.000
_cell.length_b   1.000
_cell.length_c   1.000
_cell.angle_alpha   90.00
_cell.angle_beta   90.00
_cell.angle_gamma   90.00
#
_symmetry.space_group_name_H-M   'P 1'
#
loop_
_entity.id
_entity.type
_entity.pdbx_description
1 polymer ?
#
loop_
_entity_poly.entity_id
_entity_poly.type
_entity_poly.pdbx_seq_one_letter_code
_entity_poly.pdbx_strand_id
1 'polypeptide(L)'
;MDLVHSFIELLNQRKFDEAYMLLGPGAPPRTDFDKQFTRFADLKVTAGAPGDQEGAAGSIYLSIPLTLTGTADGKNASRSATAILRRVNDVPGSTEAQRHWHIERMEWRNAA
;
A
#
# COMPACT_ATOMS: atom_id res chain seq x y z
N MET A 1 -0.76 12.15 7.94
CA MET A 1 -0.69 11.01 6.99
C MET A 1 -1.65 9.93 7.49
N ASP A 2 -2.95 10.14 7.32
CA ASP A 2 -3.97 9.26 7.89
C ASP A 2 -4.22 7.99 7.05
N LEU A 3 -4.06 8.11 5.72
CA LEU A 3 -4.34 7.05 4.76
C LEU A 3 -3.51 5.77 4.98
N VAL A 4 -2.18 5.89 5.12
CA VAL A 4 -1.30 4.72 5.29
C VAL A 4 -1.54 4.03 6.62
N HIS A 5 -1.84 4.79 7.68
CA HIS A 5 -2.14 4.23 8.99
C HIS A 5 -3.46 3.46 8.94
N SER A 6 -4.50 4.03 8.32
CA SER A 6 -5.77 3.35 8.06
C SER A 6 -5.56 2.06 7.24
N PHE A 7 -4.77 2.12 6.18
CA PHE A 7 -4.45 0.95 5.36
C PHE A 7 -3.77 -0.16 6.17
N ILE A 8 -2.74 0.19 6.96
CA ILE A 8 -2.03 -0.76 7.83
C ILE A 8 -2.96 -1.36 8.89
N GLU A 9 -3.81 -0.55 9.50
CA GLU A 9 -4.78 -1.00 10.49
C GLU A 9 -5.76 -2.01 9.89
N LEU A 10 -6.31 -1.72 8.70
CA LEU A 10 -7.22 -2.63 8.00
C LEU A 10 -6.51 -3.94 7.62
N LEU A 11 -5.26 -3.89 7.14
CA LEU A 11 -4.47 -5.09 6.87
C LEU A 11 -4.26 -5.94 8.14
N ASN A 12 -3.92 -5.30 9.26
CA ASN A 12 -3.74 -5.97 10.55
C ASN A 12 -5.03 -6.59 11.08
N GLN A 13 -6.18 -5.97 10.78
CA GLN A 13 -7.52 -6.51 11.09
C GLN A 13 -8.00 -7.54 10.06
N ARG A 14 -7.21 -7.83 9.02
CA ARG A 14 -7.58 -8.69 7.87
C ARG A 14 -8.82 -8.22 7.11
N LYS A 15 -9.12 -6.92 7.19
CA LYS A 15 -10.18 -6.22 6.46
C LYS A 15 -9.71 -5.87 5.04
N PHE A 16 -9.48 -6.91 4.25
CA PHE A 16 -8.85 -6.77 2.93
C PHE A 16 -9.75 -6.09 1.91
N ASP A 17 -11.07 -6.22 2.04
CA ASP A 17 -12.03 -5.48 1.20
C ASP A 17 -11.88 -3.97 1.41
N GLU A 18 -11.87 -3.53 2.66
CA GLU A 18 -11.73 -2.13 3.03
C GLU A 18 -10.33 -1.59 2.72
N ALA A 19 -9.29 -2.38 2.97
CA ALA A 19 -7.93 -2.01 2.60
C ALA A 19 -7.80 -1.82 1.07
N TYR A 20 -8.46 -2.67 0.28
CA TYR A 20 -8.47 -2.57 -1.18
C TYR A 20 -9.14 -1.28 -1.67
N MET A 21 -10.18 -0.80 -0.98
CA MET A 21 -10.86 0.46 -1.33
C MET A 21 -9.97 1.71 -1.15
N LEU A 22 -8.85 1.60 -0.42
CA LEU A 22 -7.89 2.71 -0.27
C LEU A 22 -6.90 2.82 -1.44
N LEU A 23 -6.93 1.86 -2.38
CA LEU A 23 -6.12 1.92 -3.59
C LEU A 23 -6.78 2.83 -4.64
N GLY A 24 -5.92 3.42 -5.48
CA GLY A 24 -6.36 4.30 -6.55
C GLY A 24 -6.87 3.56 -7.79
N PRO A 25 -7.21 4.33 -8.86
CA PRO A 25 -7.68 3.76 -10.14
C PRO A 25 -6.71 2.77 -10.81
N GLY A 26 -5.43 2.79 -10.43
CA GLY A 26 -4.40 1.85 -10.89
C GLY A 26 -4.30 0.57 -10.07
N ALA A 27 -5.27 0.28 -9.19
CA ALA A 27 -5.25 -0.91 -8.34
C ALA A 27 -5.06 -2.20 -9.17
N PRO A 28 -4.24 -3.15 -8.70
CA PRO A 28 -4.11 -4.44 -9.35
C PRO A 28 -5.44 -5.21 -9.27
N PRO A 29 -5.62 -6.27 -10.07
CA PRO A 29 -6.76 -7.17 -9.91
C PRO A 29 -6.90 -7.61 -8.45
N ARG A 30 -8.14 -7.65 -7.93
CA ARG A 30 -8.40 -7.94 -6.52
C ARG A 30 -7.75 -9.26 -6.06
N THR A 31 -7.78 -10.28 -6.91
CA THR A 31 -7.14 -11.57 -6.66
C THR A 31 -5.63 -11.46 -6.46
N ASP A 32 -4.96 -10.54 -7.13
CA ASP A 32 -3.52 -10.34 -7.02
C ASP A 32 -3.15 -9.48 -5.80
N PHE A 33 -4.05 -8.59 -5.38
CA PHE A 33 -3.94 -7.93 -4.08
C PHE A 33 -4.05 -8.93 -2.94
N ASP A 34 -5.10 -9.75 -2.92
CA ASP A 34 -5.36 -10.68 -1.81
C ASP A 34 -4.21 -11.69 -1.61
N LYS A 35 -3.65 -12.24 -2.70
CA LYS A 35 -2.52 -13.19 -2.65
C LYS A 35 -1.29 -12.67 -1.91
N GLN A 36 -1.14 -11.34 -1.79
CA GLN A 36 -0.01 -10.74 -1.09
C GLN A 36 -0.11 -10.94 0.44
N PHE A 37 -1.33 -11.08 0.97
CA PHE A 37 -1.62 -11.07 2.40
C PHE A 37 -2.25 -12.36 2.91
N THR A 38 -3.08 -13.04 2.11
CA THR A 38 -3.84 -14.22 2.54
C THR A 38 -2.97 -15.42 2.90
N ARG A 39 -1.73 -15.48 2.37
CA ARG A 39 -0.74 -16.50 2.74
C ARG A 39 -0.31 -16.46 4.21
N PHE A 40 -0.49 -15.31 4.88
CA PHE A 40 -0.16 -15.15 6.29
C PHE A 40 -1.34 -15.59 7.16
N ALA A 41 -1.12 -16.52 8.08
CA ALA A 41 -2.10 -16.94 9.07
C ALA A 41 -2.34 -15.82 10.12
N ASP A 42 -1.26 -15.21 10.59
CA ASP A 42 -1.22 -14.13 11.59
C ASP A 42 -0.40 -12.95 11.06
N LEU A 43 -1.02 -12.15 10.20
CA LEU A 43 -0.39 -10.99 9.57
C LEU A 43 -0.21 -9.84 10.57
N LYS A 44 1.00 -9.28 10.62
CA LYS A 44 1.30 -8.00 11.23
C LYS A 44 2.05 -7.10 10.27
N VAL A 45 1.63 -5.85 10.15
CA VAL A 45 2.18 -4.82 9.28
C VAL A 45 2.54 -3.60 10.09
N THR A 46 3.73 -3.04 9.85
CA THR A 46 4.22 -1.82 10.48
C THR A 46 4.85 -0.89 9.45
N ALA A 47 4.68 0.42 9.62
CA ALA A 47 5.36 1.43 8.81
C ALA A 47 6.74 1.80 9.38
N GLY A 48 7.70 2.03 8.50
CA GLY A 48 8.91 2.80 8.77
C GLY A 48 8.69 4.31 8.58
N ALA A 49 9.77 5.08 8.67
CA ALA A 49 9.72 6.51 8.39
C ALA A 49 9.34 6.77 6.92
N PRO A 50 8.41 7.69 6.63
CA PRO A 50 8.15 8.13 5.26
C PRO A 50 9.43 8.68 4.63
N GLY A 51 9.65 8.37 3.35
CA GLY A 51 10.64 9.06 2.53
C GLY A 51 10.20 10.49 2.20
N ASP A 52 11.05 11.20 1.46
CA ASP A 52 10.74 12.54 0.99
C ASP A 52 9.55 12.54 0.03
N GLN A 53 8.79 13.64 0.02
CA GLN A 53 7.75 13.84 -0.98
C GLN A 53 8.40 14.21 -2.31
N GLU A 54 8.08 13.45 -3.34
CA GLU A 54 8.61 13.65 -4.68
C GLU A 54 7.51 14.17 -5.61
N GLY A 55 7.72 15.36 -6.18
CA GLY A 55 6.85 15.91 -7.20
C GLY A 55 7.29 15.45 -8.60
N ALA A 56 6.36 14.87 -9.38
CA ALA A 56 6.62 14.49 -10.77
C ALA A 56 5.37 14.62 -11.65
N ALA A 57 5.51 15.26 -12.82
CA ALA A 57 4.46 15.37 -13.85
C ALA A 57 3.07 15.77 -13.32
N GLY A 58 3.01 16.78 -12.44
CA GLY A 58 1.75 17.23 -11.84
C GLY A 58 1.18 16.29 -10.77
N SER A 59 1.93 15.29 -10.32
CA SER A 59 1.60 14.42 -9.18
C SER A 59 2.60 14.60 -8.05
N ILE A 60 2.16 14.27 -6.84
CA ILE A 60 2.99 14.14 -5.64
C ILE A 60 2.98 12.67 -5.26
N TYR A 61 4.17 12.14 -5.01
CA TYR A 61 4.39 10.78 -4.53
C TYR A 61 4.97 10.82 -3.13
N LEU A 62 4.64 9.77 -2.37
CA LEU A 62 5.25 9.52 -1.08
C LEU A 62 5.48 8.03 -0.92
N SER A 63 6.71 7.68 -0.58
CA SER A 63 7.14 6.30 -0.37
C SER A 63 7.21 5.99 1.12
N ILE A 64 6.51 4.96 1.57
CA ILE A 64 6.52 4.54 2.97
C ILE A 64 6.98 3.08 3.06
N PRO A 65 8.14 2.79 3.67
CA PRO A 65 8.59 1.44 3.91
C PRO A 65 7.60 0.71 4.83
N LEU A 66 7.24 -0.52 4.47
CA LEU A 66 6.41 -1.42 5.26
C LEU A 66 7.18 -2.70 5.57
N THR A 67 7.01 -3.18 6.80
CA THR A 67 7.47 -4.50 7.22
C THR A 67 6.25 -5.36 7.54
N LEU A 68 6.18 -6.53 6.92
CA LEU A 68 5.13 -7.52 7.13
C LEU A 68 5.74 -8.75 7.79
N THR A 69 5.22 -9.13 8.95
CA THR A 69 5.63 -10.32 9.69
C THR A 69 4.45 -11.23 9.97
N GLY A 70 4.73 -12.50 10.22
CA GLY A 70 3.74 -13.51 10.57
C GLY A 70 4.15 -14.89 10.12
N THR A 71 3.23 -15.84 10.22
CA THR A 71 3.37 -17.20 9.74
C THR A 71 2.82 -17.29 8.33
N ALA A 72 3.69 -17.37 7.33
CA ALA A 72 3.31 -17.59 5.94
C ALA A 72 3.58 -19.03 5.55
N ASP A 73 2.59 -19.72 4.97
CA ASP A 73 2.74 -21.10 4.49
C ASP A 73 3.32 -22.07 5.55
N GLY A 74 2.92 -21.87 6.82
CA GLY A 74 3.36 -22.68 7.96
C GLY A 74 4.74 -22.34 8.54
N LYS A 75 5.38 -21.25 8.09
CA LYS A 75 6.70 -20.81 8.58
C LYS A 75 6.70 -19.34 8.97
N ASN A 76 7.48 -19.00 9.99
CA ASN A 76 7.74 -17.60 10.32
C ASN A 76 8.38 -16.90 9.12
N ALA A 77 7.78 -15.79 8.71
CA ALA A 77 8.16 -15.00 7.57
C ALA A 77 8.23 -13.52 7.95
N SER A 78 9.20 -12.83 7.36
CA SER A 78 9.32 -11.38 7.37
C SER A 78 9.54 -10.93 5.94
N ARG A 79 8.77 -9.94 5.49
CA ARG A 79 8.88 -9.36 4.13
C ARG A 79 8.85 -7.85 4.21
N SER A 80 9.61 -7.22 3.33
CA SER A 80 9.61 -5.77 3.16
C SER A 80 8.89 -5.38 1.88
N ALA A 81 8.09 -4.33 1.98
CA ALA A 81 7.46 -3.68 0.85
C ALA A 81 7.59 -2.16 1.01
N THR A 82 7.32 -1.41 -0.04
CA THR A 82 7.15 0.04 0.00
C THR A 82 5.73 0.34 -0.49
N ALA A 83 4.94 1.02 0.34
CA ALA A 83 3.67 1.60 -0.10
C ALA A 83 3.97 2.92 -0.81
N ILE A 84 3.59 3.02 -2.08
CA ILE A 84 3.69 4.23 -2.86
C ILE A 84 2.32 4.90 -2.84
N LEU A 85 2.24 6.06 -2.21
CA LEU A 85 1.07 6.91 -2.21
C LEU A 85 1.19 7.90 -3.37
N ARG A 86 0.06 8.26 -3.98
CA ARG A 86 0.01 9.25 -5.05
C ARG A 86 -1.17 10.20 -4.85
N ARG A 87 -0.95 11.45 -5.24
CA ARG A 87 -1.99 12.45 -5.46
C ARG A 87 -1.67 13.24 -6.72
N VAL A 88 -2.63 13.42 -7.61
CA VAL A 88 -2.50 14.32 -8.76
C VAL A 88 -2.91 15.74 -8.32
N ASN A 89 -2.09 16.73 -8.63
CA ASN A 89 -2.46 18.14 -8.49
C ASN A 89 -3.46 18.48 -9.59
N ASP A 90 -4.46 19.34 -9.34
CA ASP A 90 -5.60 19.66 -10.21
C ASP A 90 -5.25 20.05 -11.66
N VAL A 91 -4.78 19.09 -12.46
CA VAL A 91 -4.44 19.24 -13.87
C VAL A 91 -5.65 18.87 -14.73
N PRO A 92 -5.90 19.57 -15.85
CA PRO A 92 -6.96 19.23 -16.78
C PRO A 92 -6.88 17.75 -17.21
N GLY A 93 -8.02 17.04 -17.14
CA GLY A 93 -8.11 15.62 -17.51
C GLY A 93 -7.92 14.64 -16.35
N SER A 94 -7.53 15.08 -15.15
CA SER A 94 -7.49 14.21 -13.97
C SER A 94 -8.88 13.98 -13.35
N THR A 95 -9.14 12.76 -12.89
CA THR A 95 -10.37 12.40 -12.19
C THR A 95 -10.34 12.81 -10.73
N GLU A 96 -11.51 12.87 -10.06
CA GLU A 96 -11.60 13.17 -8.63
C GLU A 96 -10.77 12.18 -7.79
N ALA A 97 -10.93 10.87 -8.03
CA ALA A 97 -10.17 9.84 -7.32
C ALA A 97 -8.63 10.02 -7.45
N GLN A 98 -8.15 10.50 -8.60
CA GLN A 98 -6.73 10.78 -8.81
C GLN A 98 -6.24 11.99 -7.98
N ARG A 99 -7.12 12.95 -7.68
CA ARG A 99 -6.80 14.18 -6.95
C ARG A 99 -6.82 14.03 -5.43
N HIS A 100 -7.33 12.90 -4.93
CA HIS A 100 -7.20 12.49 -3.54
C HIS A 100 -5.98 11.59 -3.37
N TRP A 101 -5.37 11.63 -2.17
CA TRP A 101 -4.35 10.66 -1.81
C TRP A 101 -4.94 9.25 -1.83
N HIS A 102 -4.25 8.34 -2.49
CA HIS A 102 -4.57 6.91 -2.53
C HIS A 102 -3.29 6.09 -2.50
N ILE A 103 -3.41 4.80 -2.19
CA ILE A 103 -2.32 3.84 -2.41
C ILE A 103 -2.25 3.58 -3.92
N GLU A 104 -1.20 4.04 -4.59
CA GLU A 104 -1.00 3.79 -6.02
C GLU A 104 -0.62 2.32 -6.23
N ARG A 105 0.36 1.84 -5.46
CA ARG A 105 0.86 0.47 -5.53
C ARG A 105 1.70 0.10 -4.32
N MET A 106 1.96 -1.19 -4.19
CA MET A 106 2.97 -1.73 -3.29
C MET A 106 4.10 -2.35 -4.08
N GLU A 107 5.33 -1.98 -3.74
CA GLU A 107 6.53 -2.53 -4.33
C GLU A 107 7.20 -3.47 -3.33
N TRP A 108 7.22 -4.76 -3.65
CA TRP A 108 7.86 -5.76 -2.79
C TRP A 108 9.37 -5.75 -3.01
N ARG A 109 10.12 -5.71 -1.92
CA ARG A 109 11.56 -5.93 -2.00
C ARG A 109 11.78 -7.43 -2.17
N ASN A 110 12.24 -7.83 -3.36
CA ASN A 110 12.69 -9.20 -3.56
C ASN A 110 13.85 -9.47 -2.60
N ALA A 111 13.85 -10.65 -1.96
CA ALA A 111 15.06 -11.16 -1.35
C ALA A 111 16.07 -11.35 -2.50
N ALA A 112 17.22 -10.70 -2.38
CA ALA A 112 18.37 -10.95 -3.25
C ALA A 112 18.84 -12.40 -3.10
#